data_AF-A0A4Q9L1M8-F1
#
_entry.id   AF-A0A4Q9L1M8-F1
#
_cell.length_a   1.000
_cell.length_b   1.000
_cell.length_c   1.000
_cell.angle_alpha   90.00
_cell.angle_beta   90.00
_cell.angle_gamma   90.00
#
_symmetry.space_group_name_H-M   'P 1'
#
loop_
_entity.id
_entity.type
_entity.pdbx_description
1 polymer ?
#
loop_
_entity_poly.entity_id
_entity_poly.type
_entity_poly.pdbx_seq_one_letter_code
_entity_poly.pdbx_strand_id
1 'polypeptide(L)'
;MSNRTVRAVLVNNKIHLRLGCKERLYPPRTELGRGLHSVEFKSEHMLLQLLDCLEKSKETSTRRAAILKVENDNKTHLALIKDFLQVKYGMAEEVTKNKLDEAQLANLYNEIEKRKLHSKLYNARNNELVSVNDSSRWLKKGSVRPRDE
;
A
#
# COMPACT_ATOMS: atom_id res chain seq x y z
N MET A 1 34.51 -9.60 0.76
CA MET A 1 34.36 -9.35 -0.70
C MET A 1 34.31 -7.86 -0.95
N SER A 2 35.09 -7.32 -1.88
CA SER A 2 35.02 -5.88 -2.18
C SER A 2 33.71 -5.56 -2.91
N ASN A 3 33.14 -4.39 -2.65
CA ASN A 3 31.87 -3.94 -3.25
C ASN A 3 31.92 -4.00 -4.79
N ARG A 4 33.12 -3.82 -5.37
CA ARG A 4 33.38 -3.90 -6.82
C ARG A 4 33.19 -5.32 -7.38
N THR A 5 33.63 -6.36 -6.67
CA THR A 5 33.45 -7.77 -7.10
C THR A 5 31.98 -8.17 -7.10
N VAL A 6 31.24 -7.78 -6.05
CA VAL A 6 29.80 -8.03 -5.94
C VAL A 6 29.05 -7.35 -7.08
N ARG A 7 29.37 -6.09 -7.37
CA ARG A 7 28.73 -5.32 -8.44
C ARG A 7 28.96 -5.93 -9.83
N ALA A 8 30.17 -6.43 -10.12
CA ALA A 8 30.49 -7.10 -11.38
C ALA A 8 29.67 -8.40 -11.57
N VAL A 9 29.52 -9.20 -10.52
CA VAL A 9 28.69 -10.42 -10.55
C VAL A 9 27.21 -10.09 -10.80
N LEU A 10 26.69 -9.03 -10.16
CA LEU A 10 25.30 -8.58 -10.35
C LEU A 10 25.05 -8.04 -11.77
N VAL A 11 26.07 -7.41 -12.39
CA VAL A 11 26.01 -6.94 -13.77
C VAL A 11 26.00 -8.11 -14.75
N ASN A 12 26.94 -9.05 -14.60
CA ASN A 12 27.04 -10.24 -15.45
C ASN A 12 25.77 -11.10 -15.44
N ASN A 13 25.13 -11.22 -14.27
CA ASN A 13 23.88 -11.97 -14.13
C ASN A 13 22.62 -11.15 -14.50
N LYS A 14 22.77 -9.94 -15.04
CA LYS A 14 21.67 -9.01 -15.38
C LYS A 14 20.69 -8.76 -14.22
N ILE A 15 21.14 -8.94 -12.98
CA ILE A 15 20.28 -8.79 -11.78
C ILE A 15 19.90 -7.32 -11.60
N HIS A 16 20.81 -6.40 -11.95
CA HIS A 16 20.54 -4.95 -12.00
C HIS A 16 19.46 -4.53 -13.00
N LEU A 17 19.18 -5.34 -14.03
CA LEU A 17 18.14 -5.08 -15.04
C LEU A 17 16.78 -5.68 -14.64
N ARG A 18 16.72 -6.51 -13.59
CA ARG A 18 15.42 -6.91 -13.03
C ARG A 18 14.82 -5.67 -12.38
N LEU A 19 13.73 -5.20 -12.99
CA LEU A 19 12.91 -4.12 -12.45
C LEU A 19 12.62 -4.44 -10.98
N GLY A 20 13.11 -3.58 -10.09
CA GLY A 20 12.80 -3.70 -8.67
C GLY A 20 11.29 -3.81 -8.48
N CYS A 21 10.87 -4.64 -7.52
CA CYS A 21 9.46 -4.72 -7.15
C CYS A 21 9.01 -3.38 -6.57
N LYS A 22 8.25 -2.61 -7.37
CA LYS A 22 7.67 -1.31 -6.96
C LYS A 22 6.69 -1.51 -5.81
N GLU A 23 6.07 -2.69 -5.74
CA GLU A 23 5.16 -3.09 -4.68
C GLU A 23 5.88 -3.24 -3.34
N ARG A 24 7.22 -3.36 -3.32
CA ARG A 24 8.06 -3.28 -2.11
C ARG A 24 8.38 -1.85 -1.68
N LEU A 25 8.15 -0.86 -2.53
CA LEU A 25 8.34 0.55 -2.18
C LEU A 25 7.17 1.06 -1.33
N TYR A 26 5.96 0.64 -1.71
CA TYR A 26 4.71 1.01 -1.07
C TYR A 26 4.32 0.31 0.25
N PRO A 27 4.94 -0.81 0.70
CA PRO A 27 4.64 -1.37 2.00
C PRO A 27 5.24 -0.49 3.09
N PRO A 28 4.63 -0.50 4.28
CA PRO A 28 5.09 0.29 5.40
C PRO A 28 6.47 -0.20 5.87
N ARG A 29 7.25 0.70 6.47
CA ARG A 29 8.54 0.36 7.08
C ARG A 29 8.40 -0.64 8.22
N THR A 30 7.21 -0.74 8.79
CA THR A 30 6.85 -1.73 9.81
C THR A 30 6.79 -3.15 9.30
N GLU A 31 6.72 -3.32 7.98
CA GLU A 31 6.58 -4.61 7.32
C GLU A 31 7.60 -4.77 6.19
N LEU A 32 8.87 -4.49 6.51
CA LEU A 32 10.02 -4.67 5.62
C LEU A 32 10.00 -3.85 4.31
N GLY A 33 9.08 -2.89 4.19
CA GLY A 33 8.95 -2.02 3.03
C GLY A 33 9.89 -0.79 3.04
N ARG A 34 9.48 0.25 2.33
CA ARG A 34 10.17 1.56 2.31
C ARG A 34 9.32 2.69 2.87
N GLY A 35 8.02 2.47 3.07
CA GLY A 35 7.07 3.47 3.56
C GLY A 35 6.82 4.60 2.56
N LEU A 36 7.02 4.35 1.27
CA LEU A 36 6.50 5.25 0.23
C LEU A 36 5.01 4.97 0.04
N HIS A 37 4.31 5.89 -0.62
CA HIS A 37 2.88 5.75 -0.86
C HIS A 37 2.61 5.72 -2.35
N SER A 38 1.76 4.79 -2.79
CA SER A 38 1.34 4.70 -4.19
C SER A 38 0.38 5.85 -4.50
N VAL A 39 0.55 6.48 -5.67
CA VAL A 39 -0.36 7.56 -6.11
C VAL A 39 -1.78 7.04 -6.29
N GLU A 40 -1.92 5.83 -6.83
CA GLU A 40 -3.22 5.16 -7.01
C GLU A 40 -3.93 4.99 -5.67
N PHE A 41 -3.25 4.38 -4.69
CA PHE A 41 -3.79 4.15 -3.35
C PHE A 41 -4.15 5.46 -2.63
N LYS A 42 -3.31 6.50 -2.80
CA LYS A 42 -3.61 7.83 -2.25
C LYS A 42 -4.87 8.42 -2.84
N SER A 43 -5.01 8.34 -4.17
CA SER A 43 -6.16 8.91 -4.86
C SER A 43 -7.46 8.21 -4.45
N GLU A 44 -7.44 6.90 -4.27
CA GLU A 44 -8.57 6.12 -3.74
C GLU A 44 -8.98 6.62 -2.35
N HIS A 45 -8.02 6.77 -1.43
CA HIS A 45 -8.29 7.32 -0.10
C HIS A 45 -8.83 8.75 -0.14
N MET A 46 -8.23 9.61 -0.98
CA MET A 46 -8.65 11.01 -1.09
C MET A 46 -10.08 11.12 -1.60
N LEU A 47 -10.46 10.32 -2.59
CA LEU A 47 -11.82 10.31 -3.15
C LEU A 47 -12.83 9.75 -2.15
N LEU A 48 -12.51 8.63 -1.49
CA LEU A 48 -13.37 8.06 -0.46
C LEU A 48 -13.59 9.05 0.70
N GLN A 49 -12.51 9.67 1.18
CA GLN A 49 -12.58 10.67 2.25
C GLN A 49 -13.40 11.90 1.82
N LEU A 50 -13.25 12.36 0.58
CA LEU A 50 -14.04 13.46 0.05
C LEU A 50 -15.53 13.10 0.03
N LEU A 51 -15.87 11.92 -0.46
CA LEU A 51 -17.25 11.42 -0.49
C LEU A 51 -17.84 11.35 0.92
N ASP A 52 -17.14 10.73 1.87
CA ASP A 52 -17.57 10.64 3.26
C ASP A 52 -17.80 12.02 3.90
N CYS A 53 -16.90 12.98 3.60
CA CYS A 53 -17.04 14.35 4.09
C CYS A 53 -18.30 15.04 3.54
N LEU A 54 -18.61 14.85 2.25
CA LEU A 54 -19.81 15.39 1.62
C LEU A 54 -21.07 14.74 2.20
N GLU A 55 -21.09 13.41 2.32
CA GLU A 55 -22.22 12.66 2.88
C GLU A 55 -22.54 13.06 4.32
N LYS A 56 -21.52 13.17 5.19
CA LYS A 56 -21.71 13.51 6.62
C LYS A 56 -22.33 14.88 6.87
N SER A 57 -22.25 15.79 5.91
CA SER A 57 -22.61 17.20 6.07
C SER A 57 -23.63 17.69 5.04
N LYS A 58 -24.23 16.77 4.29
CA LYS A 58 -25.26 17.09 3.30
C LYS A 58 -26.50 17.74 3.94
N GLU A 59 -26.85 17.34 5.16
CA GLU A 59 -28.00 17.86 5.89
C GLU A 59 -27.77 19.29 6.41
N THR A 60 -26.51 19.66 6.66
CA THR A 60 -26.16 20.99 7.18
C THR A 60 -25.78 21.98 6.09
N SER A 61 -25.38 21.50 4.90
CA SER A 61 -24.91 22.34 3.80
C SER A 61 -25.62 22.02 2.49
N THR A 62 -26.50 22.93 2.08
CA THR A 62 -27.21 22.88 0.79
C THR A 62 -26.25 22.78 -0.40
N ARG A 63 -25.10 23.47 -0.32
CA ARG A 63 -24.05 23.38 -1.34
C ARG A 63 -23.48 21.97 -1.46
N ARG A 64 -23.18 21.29 -0.33
CA ARG A 64 -22.62 19.93 -0.35
C ARG A 64 -23.66 18.92 -0.84
N ALA A 65 -24.92 19.07 -0.46
CA ALA A 65 -26.01 18.25 -1.00
C ALA A 65 -26.16 18.41 -2.52
N ALA A 66 -26.09 19.65 -3.04
CA ALA A 66 -26.16 19.91 -4.47
C ALA A 66 -24.96 19.31 -5.24
N ILE A 67 -23.74 19.42 -4.70
CA ILE A 67 -22.55 18.78 -5.27
C ILE A 67 -22.75 17.26 -5.33
N LEU A 68 -23.14 16.64 -4.22
CA LEU A 68 -23.34 15.18 -4.15
C LEU A 68 -24.39 14.71 -5.17
N LYS A 69 -25.48 15.47 -5.33
CA LYS A 69 -26.52 15.18 -6.33
C LYS A 69 -25.94 15.21 -7.75
N VAL A 70 -25.23 16.27 -8.12
CA VAL A 70 -24.65 16.43 -9.47
C VAL A 70 -23.62 15.32 -9.77
N GLU A 71 -22.78 14.98 -8.81
CA GLU A 71 -21.78 13.90 -8.95
C GLU A 71 -22.47 12.54 -9.19
N ASN A 72 -23.56 12.27 -8.45
CA ASN A 72 -24.35 11.05 -8.60
C ASN A 72 -25.11 11.00 -9.93
N ASP A 73 -25.76 12.09 -10.33
CA ASP A 73 -26.49 12.17 -11.61
C ASP A 73 -25.56 11.94 -12.80
N ASN A 74 -24.33 12.46 -12.73
CA ASN A 74 -23.30 12.30 -13.75
C ASN A 74 -22.52 10.98 -13.66
N LYS A 75 -22.75 10.16 -12.62
CA LYS A 75 -22.02 8.91 -12.36
C LYS A 75 -20.50 9.08 -12.44
N THR A 76 -19.99 10.17 -11.84
CA THR A 76 -18.56 10.45 -11.85
C THR A 76 -17.79 9.37 -11.08
N HIS A 77 -16.47 9.38 -11.23
CA HIS A 77 -15.60 8.47 -10.46
C HIS A 77 -15.74 8.69 -8.94
N LEU A 78 -16.08 9.91 -8.49
CA LEU A 78 -16.34 10.17 -7.06
C LEU A 78 -17.60 9.45 -6.59
N ALA A 79 -18.68 9.47 -7.37
CA ALA A 79 -19.92 8.78 -7.04
C ALA A 79 -19.76 7.25 -7.00
N LEU A 80 -19.00 6.70 -7.96
CA LEU A 80 -18.79 5.26 -8.11
C LEU A 80 -17.62 4.70 -7.28
N ILE A 81 -16.94 5.52 -6.47
CA ILE A 81 -15.71 5.10 -5.79
C ILE A 81 -15.92 3.90 -4.86
N LYS A 82 -17.04 3.85 -4.12
CA LYS A 82 -17.33 2.75 -3.19
C LYS A 82 -17.48 1.43 -3.95
N ASP A 83 -18.28 1.42 -5.02
CA ASP A 83 -18.49 0.23 -5.87
C ASP A 83 -17.19 -0.19 -6.57
N PHE A 84 -16.42 0.77 -7.09
CA PHE A 84 -15.13 0.51 -7.72
C PHE A 84 -14.16 -0.19 -6.76
N LEU A 85 -14.06 0.30 -5.52
CA LEU A 85 -13.19 -0.30 -4.51
C LEU A 85 -13.65 -1.70 -4.11
N GLN A 86 -14.97 -1.92 -3.98
CA GLN A 86 -15.51 -3.25 -3.70
C GLN A 86 -15.15 -4.26 -4.78
N VAL A 87 -15.31 -3.89 -6.05
CA VAL A 87 -14.97 -4.77 -7.18
C VAL A 87 -13.46 -4.98 -7.28
N LYS A 88 -12.65 -3.92 -7.15
CA LYS A 88 -11.19 -3.99 -7.31
C LYS A 88 -10.54 -4.89 -6.25
N TYR A 89 -11.03 -4.82 -5.00
CA TYR A 89 -10.43 -5.53 -3.87
C TYR A 89 -11.25 -6.72 -3.37
N GLY A 90 -12.41 -7.01 -3.99
CA GLY A 90 -13.29 -8.11 -3.58
C GLY A 90 -13.93 -7.92 -2.21
N MET A 91 -14.24 -6.68 -1.82
CA MET A 91 -14.85 -6.39 -0.51
C MET A 91 -16.37 -6.60 -0.56
N ALA A 92 -16.91 -7.44 0.32
CA ALA A 92 -18.35 -7.69 0.43
C ALA A 92 -19.09 -6.75 1.40
N GLU A 93 -18.35 -6.09 2.29
CA GLU A 93 -18.90 -5.20 3.32
C GLU A 93 -18.70 -3.71 2.97
N GLU A 94 -19.23 -2.83 3.83
CA GLU A 94 -19.06 -1.39 3.70
C GLU A 94 -17.58 -0.97 3.66
N VAL A 95 -17.23 -0.13 2.67
CA VAL A 95 -15.87 0.35 2.45
C VAL A 95 -15.53 1.41 3.49
N THR A 96 -14.73 1.03 4.49
CA THR A 96 -14.17 1.96 5.47
C THR A 96 -12.70 2.23 5.17
N LYS A 97 -12.17 3.33 5.70
CA LYS A 97 -10.75 3.69 5.52
C LYS A 97 -9.80 2.56 5.93
N ASN A 98 -10.01 1.96 7.10
CA ASN A 98 -9.13 0.92 7.63
C ASN A 98 -9.18 -0.36 6.77
N LYS A 99 -10.38 -0.76 6.31
CA LYS A 99 -10.54 -1.90 5.40
C LYS A 99 -9.87 -1.66 4.05
N LEU A 100 -9.92 -0.42 3.56
CA LEU A 100 -9.20 -0.03 2.35
C LEU A 100 -7.68 -0.14 2.53
N ASP A 101 -7.14 0.34 3.65
CA ASP A 101 -5.72 0.21 3.98
C ASP A 101 -5.28 -1.27 3.99
N GLU A 102 -6.07 -2.13 4.65
CA GLU A 102 -5.83 -3.58 4.73
C GLU A 102 -5.86 -4.26 3.36
N ALA A 103 -6.85 -3.93 2.52
CA ALA A 103 -6.98 -4.53 1.20
C ALA A 103 -5.90 -4.06 0.22
N GLN A 104 -5.53 -2.78 0.25
CA GLN A 104 -4.41 -2.25 -0.53
C GLN A 104 -3.10 -2.95 -0.14
N LEU A 105 -2.88 -3.17 1.16
CA LEU A 105 -1.72 -3.89 1.68
C LEU A 105 -1.73 -5.36 1.24
N ALA A 106 -2.87 -6.05 1.33
CA ALA A 106 -3.03 -7.42 0.86
C ALA A 106 -2.73 -7.52 -0.65
N ASN A 107 -3.21 -6.57 -1.44
CA ASN A 107 -2.93 -6.51 -2.87
C ASN A 107 -1.43 -6.37 -3.17
N LEU A 108 -0.70 -5.52 -2.41
CA LEU A 108 0.76 -5.43 -2.54
C LEU A 108 1.45 -6.76 -2.26
N TYR A 109 1.03 -7.47 -1.22
CA TYR A 109 1.62 -8.78 -0.88
C TYR A 109 1.36 -9.83 -1.94
N ASN A 110 0.15 -9.89 -2.49
CA ASN A 110 -0.19 -10.81 -3.58
C ASN A 110 0.71 -10.56 -4.80
N GLU A 111 0.99 -9.30 -5.16
CA GLU A 111 1.90 -8.95 -6.25
C GLU A 111 3.37 -9.26 -5.93
N ILE A 112 3.80 -9.14 -4.68
CA ILE A 112 5.13 -9.56 -4.22
C ILE A 112 5.28 -11.08 -4.34
N GLU A 113 4.27 -11.84 -3.93
CA GLU A 113 4.28 -13.31 -3.93
C GLU A 113 4.34 -13.90 -5.35
N LYS A 114 3.67 -13.27 -6.31
CA LYS A 114 3.76 -13.63 -7.73
C LYS A 114 5.19 -13.55 -8.29
N ARG A 115 6.09 -12.78 -7.66
CA ARG A 115 7.48 -12.60 -8.11
C ARG A 115 8.44 -13.55 -7.40
N LYS A 116 8.93 -14.58 -8.11
CA LYS A 116 9.83 -15.66 -7.59
C LYS A 116 10.96 -15.23 -6.65
N LEU A 117 11.65 -14.11 -6.91
CA LEU A 117 12.76 -13.66 -6.04
C LEU A 117 12.26 -12.92 -4.80
N HIS A 118 11.18 -12.14 -4.95
CA HIS A 118 10.64 -11.35 -3.86
C HIS A 118 9.78 -12.21 -2.92
N SER A 119 9.07 -13.20 -3.44
CA SER A 119 8.37 -14.19 -2.62
C SER A 119 9.33 -14.94 -1.69
N LYS A 120 10.53 -15.31 -2.16
CA LYS A 120 11.58 -15.88 -1.30
C LYS A 120 12.04 -14.93 -0.20
N LEU A 121 12.13 -13.64 -0.47
CA LEU A 121 12.54 -12.64 0.53
C LEU A 121 11.45 -12.40 1.59
N TYR A 122 10.19 -12.54 1.20
CA TYR A 122 9.02 -12.37 2.08
C TYR A 122 8.48 -13.68 2.65
N ASN A 123 9.09 -14.84 2.36
CA ASN A 123 8.58 -16.15 2.81
C ASN A 123 8.52 -16.25 4.35
N ALA A 124 9.45 -15.58 5.03
CA ALA A 124 9.57 -15.60 6.47
C ALA A 124 8.40 -14.87 7.16
N ARG A 125 7.64 -14.04 6.43
CA ARG A 125 6.41 -13.41 6.94
C ARG A 125 5.37 -14.45 7.38
N ASN A 126 5.32 -15.59 6.71
CA ASN A 126 4.38 -16.66 7.02
C ASN A 126 4.90 -17.60 8.12
N ASN A 127 6.10 -17.35 8.66
CA ASN A 127 6.68 -18.16 9.72
C ASN A 127 6.34 -17.55 11.09
N GLU A 128 5.59 -18.29 11.90
CA GLU A 128 5.16 -17.87 13.24
C GLU A 128 6.32 -17.56 14.19
N LEU A 129 7.50 -18.16 13.96
CA LEU A 129 8.71 -17.94 14.75
C LEU A 129 9.44 -16.64 14.37
N VAL A 130 9.04 -15.96 13.30
CA VAL A 130 9.71 -14.77 12.79
C VAL A 130 8.83 -13.54 13.03
N SER A 131 9.27 -12.68 13.94
CA SER A 131 8.66 -11.36 14.13
C SER A 131 9.10 -10.39 13.02
N VAL A 132 8.20 -10.12 12.07
CA VAL A 132 8.38 -9.10 11.04
C VAL A 132 8.58 -7.71 11.65
N ASN A 133 7.86 -7.44 12.75
CA ASN A 133 7.91 -6.17 13.45
C ASN A 133 9.31 -5.90 14.04
N ASP A 134 9.90 -6.89 14.69
CA ASP A 134 11.25 -6.78 15.29
C ASP A 134 12.32 -6.73 14.22
N SER A 135 12.19 -7.57 13.18
CA SER A 135 13.06 -7.55 12.01
C SER A 135 13.05 -6.19 11.28
N SER A 136 11.94 -5.45 11.39
CA SER A 136 11.77 -4.12 10.80
C SER A 136 12.23 -2.97 11.70
N ARG A 137 12.74 -3.23 12.92
CA ARG A 137 13.12 -2.18 13.90
C ARG A 137 14.18 -1.22 13.33
N TRP A 138 15.18 -1.75 12.62
CA TRP A 138 16.18 -0.94 11.89
C TRP A 138 15.54 -0.05 10.80
N LEU A 139 14.55 -0.56 10.07
CA LEU A 139 13.89 0.20 9.00
C LEU A 139 13.02 1.33 9.56
N LYS A 140 12.39 1.12 10.72
CA LYS A 140 11.59 2.13 11.42
C LYS A 140 12.46 3.22 12.04
N LYS A 141 13.49 2.84 12.80
CA LYS A 141 14.24 3.73 13.69
C LYS A 141 15.63 4.13 13.17
N GLY A 142 16.09 3.56 12.07
CA GLY A 142 17.47 3.72 11.59
C GLY A 142 18.46 2.93 12.45
N SER A 143 19.73 3.38 12.48
CA SER A 143 20.75 2.78 13.34
C SER A 143 20.44 3.07 14.79
N VAL A 144 19.86 2.09 15.48
CA VAL A 144 19.62 2.13 16.92
C VAL A 144 20.99 2.13 17.61
N ARG A 145 21.18 3.03 18.59
CA ARG A 145 22.43 3.03 19.36
C ARG A 145 22.46 1.75 20.21
N PRO A 146 23.63 1.16 20.50
CA PRO A 146 23.74 -0.04 21.34
C PRO A 146 23.11 0.08 22.75
N ARG A 147 22.80 1.31 23.18
CA ARG A 147 22.19 1.62 24.47
C ARG A 147 20.65 1.62 24.44
N ASP A 148 20.07 1.64 23.24
CA ASP A 148 18.63 1.70 22.95
C ASP A 148 18.10 0.40 22.30
N GLU A 149 18.96 -0.63 22.20
CA GLU A 149 18.56 -2.01 21.85
C GLU A 149 17.82 -2.66 23.03
#